data_AF-A0A956DF98-F1
#
_entry.id   AF-A0A956DF98-F1
#
_cell.length_a   1.000
_cell.length_b   1.000
_cell.length_c   1.000
_cell.angle_alpha   90.00
_cell.angle_beta   90.00
_cell.angle_gamma   90.00
#
_symmetry.space_group_name_H-M   'P 1'
#
loop_
_entity.id
_entity.type
_entity.pdbx_description
1 polymer ?
#
loop_
_entity_poly.entity_id
_entity_poly.type
_entity_poly.pdbx_seq_one_letter_code
_entity_poly.pdbx_strand_id
1 'polypeptide(L)'
;MSRALWCLLALLATPLVSASAQDLIVDGTTVTMGGTHRYDRVRVINGGVLRVTPFDGTDRASTGNLVLVSPDIVVDATSRIDARGAGYTTVRCGDGRGPSATAGGAGGCSVYDSGGGGAHFGRGGRGTIDCNICGSATSCQFPQEFETDCGNTLNAGGTACSDRTACRGASCAVYDGEPSVAGEAFRHSIYDIEFGASGGDKGCRDNDGFSTQPAVGGAGGGRVVLVALTDASGGTLQVDGTITAAGRRGCGTGNDSGGGGAGGSILLIGDQVTVGGTAVVTAAGGLGGDTLAGAAGQPDSTDCPTGAQTSGTCDDCGGGGGGGIINVLSRNADLASGATFDVAGADGGVCPICRGEAGGGAGELLID
;
A
#
# COMPACT_ATOMS: atom_id res chain seq x y z
N MET A 1 68.75 -8.28 45.58
CA MET A 1 68.44 -6.97 44.96
C MET A 1 67.36 -7.18 43.92
N SER A 2 66.09 -6.91 44.22
CA SER A 2 65.06 -6.73 43.20
C SER A 2 63.94 -5.91 43.81
N ARG A 3 63.79 -4.66 43.35
CA ARG A 3 62.75 -3.72 43.77
C ARG A 3 61.57 -3.90 42.81
N ALA A 4 60.45 -4.40 43.33
CA ALA A 4 59.20 -4.46 42.59
C ALA A 4 58.60 -3.04 42.50
N LEU A 5 58.58 -2.51 41.28
CA LEU A 5 58.01 -1.22 40.92
C LEU A 5 56.49 -1.39 40.77
N TRP A 6 55.72 -0.89 41.72
CA TRP A 6 54.26 -0.81 41.62
C TRP A 6 53.89 0.37 40.73
N CYS A 7 53.47 0.07 39.50
CA CYS A 7 52.92 1.06 38.58
C CYS A 7 51.42 1.20 38.86
N LEU A 8 51.05 2.29 39.53
CA LEU A 8 49.66 2.66 39.79
C LEU A 8 49.03 3.16 38.49
N LEU A 9 48.29 2.30 37.79
CA LEU A 9 47.55 2.66 36.59
C LEU A 9 46.28 3.42 37.02
N ALA A 10 46.32 4.75 36.96
CA ALA A 10 45.15 5.59 37.15
C ALA A 10 44.21 5.43 35.95
N LEU A 11 43.13 4.65 36.14
CA LEU A 11 42.03 4.56 35.19
C LEU A 11 41.30 5.93 35.18
N LEU A 12 41.61 6.76 34.20
CA LEU A 12 40.83 7.95 33.88
C LEU A 12 39.46 7.49 33.37
N ALA A 13 38.45 7.52 34.25
CA ALA A 13 37.06 7.37 33.85
C ALA A 13 36.66 8.63 33.05
N THR A 14 36.74 8.54 31.72
CA THR A 14 36.15 9.56 30.85
C THR A 14 34.64 9.49 31.02
N PRO A 15 33.96 10.59 31.41
CA PRO A 15 32.51 10.60 31.43
C PRO A 15 32.02 10.30 30.01
N LEU A 16 31.21 9.24 29.88
CA LEU A 16 30.42 8.98 28.68
C LEU A 16 29.45 10.16 28.55
N VAL A 17 29.84 11.15 27.74
CA VAL A 17 28.91 12.16 27.25
C VAL A 17 27.88 11.40 26.45
N SER A 18 26.70 11.21 27.04
CA SER A 18 25.56 10.68 26.30
C SER A 18 25.30 11.68 25.18
N ALA A 19 25.56 11.27 23.94
CA ALA A 19 25.15 12.05 22.78
C ALA A 19 23.63 12.23 22.90
N SER A 20 23.18 13.48 23.11
CA SER A 20 21.75 13.78 23.07
C SER A 20 21.23 13.38 21.70
N ALA A 21 20.05 12.76 21.65
CA ALA A 21 19.42 12.51 20.37
C ALA A 21 19.19 13.87 19.68
N GLN A 22 19.41 13.95 18.38
CA GLN A 22 19.21 15.22 17.68
C GLN A 22 17.70 15.49 17.51
N ASP A 23 17.32 16.71 17.17
CA ASP A 23 15.97 17.00 16.69
C ASP A 23 15.87 16.65 15.20
N LEU A 24 14.72 16.15 14.75
CA LEU A 24 14.35 16.08 13.34
C LEU A 24 13.39 17.24 13.02
N ILE A 25 13.84 18.19 12.19
CA ILE A 25 13.03 19.32 11.74
C ILE A 25 12.97 19.29 10.21
N VAL A 26 11.77 19.02 9.68
CA VAL A 26 11.43 19.08 8.26
C VAL A 26 10.59 20.33 8.03
N ASP A 27 11.25 21.43 7.69
CA ASP A 27 10.66 22.77 7.57
C ASP A 27 10.69 23.23 6.11
N GLY A 28 9.52 23.36 5.47
CA GLY A 28 9.36 23.82 4.08
C GLY A 28 10.10 23.00 3.02
N THR A 29 10.58 21.81 3.38
CA THR A 29 11.47 20.96 2.57
C THR A 29 10.95 19.54 2.49
N THR A 30 11.50 18.75 1.55
CA THR A 30 11.23 17.31 1.47
C THR A 30 12.42 16.52 1.97
N VAL A 31 12.19 15.59 2.90
CA VAL A 31 13.17 14.61 3.38
C VAL A 31 12.67 13.22 3.06
N THR A 32 13.53 12.38 2.49
CA THR A 32 13.22 10.96 2.26
C THR A 32 13.98 10.11 3.27
N MET A 33 13.28 9.24 3.99
CA MET A 33 13.89 8.34 4.96
C MET A 33 13.04 7.09 5.20
N GLY A 34 13.66 6.05 5.76
CA GLY A 34 12.98 4.87 6.27
C GLY A 34 13.79 4.26 7.42
N GLY A 35 13.29 3.22 8.04
CA GLY A 35 13.89 2.63 9.24
C GLY A 35 13.36 3.22 10.54
N THR A 36 14.02 2.84 11.64
CA THR A 36 13.67 3.28 13.00
C THR A 36 14.63 4.34 13.49
N HIS A 37 14.09 5.48 13.92
CA HIS A 37 14.85 6.64 14.37
C HIS A 37 14.37 7.13 15.73
N ARG A 38 15.31 7.61 16.54
CA ARG A 38 15.05 8.19 17.86
C ARG A 38 15.53 9.63 17.87
N TYR A 39 14.65 10.55 18.25
CA TYR A 39 14.92 11.99 18.30
C TYR A 39 14.44 12.59 19.61
N ASP A 40 15.04 13.72 20.01
CA ASP A 40 14.51 14.51 21.13
C ASP A 40 13.16 15.12 20.73
N ARG A 41 13.07 15.71 19.53
CA ARG A 41 11.81 16.19 18.94
C ARG A 41 11.70 15.84 17.46
N VAL A 42 10.48 15.65 16.99
CA VAL A 42 10.15 15.56 15.57
C VAL A 42 9.18 16.68 15.20
N ARG A 43 9.52 17.44 14.15
CA ARG A 43 8.70 18.52 13.60
C ARG A 43 8.63 18.39 12.08
N VAL A 44 7.44 18.19 11.54
CA VAL A 44 7.16 18.34 10.11
C VAL A 44 6.25 19.56 9.97
N ILE A 45 6.80 20.67 9.48
CA ILE A 45 6.18 22.00 9.57
C ILE A 45 6.36 22.85 8.30
N ASN A 46 5.53 23.90 8.17
CA ASN A 46 5.56 24.92 7.12
C ASN A 46 5.60 24.35 5.70
N GLY A 47 4.80 23.33 5.41
CA GLY A 47 4.81 22.64 4.11
C GLY A 47 5.90 21.57 3.97
N GLY A 48 6.55 21.20 5.08
CA GLY A 48 7.48 20.09 5.15
C GLY A 48 6.84 18.76 4.72
N VAL A 49 7.62 17.94 4.01
CA VAL A 49 7.21 16.63 3.51
C VAL A 49 8.22 15.59 3.96
N LEU A 50 7.80 14.64 4.78
CA LEU A 50 8.61 13.48 5.13
C LEU A 50 8.14 12.28 4.30
N ARG A 51 8.92 11.90 3.29
CA ARG A 51 8.62 10.80 2.38
C ARG A 51 9.26 9.51 2.86
N VAL A 52 8.48 8.43 2.89
CA VAL A 52 9.00 7.09 3.22
C VAL A 52 9.75 6.53 2.01
N THR A 53 10.96 6.02 2.23
CA THR A 53 11.72 5.29 1.20
C THR A 53 10.90 4.08 0.74
N PRO A 54 10.55 3.94 -0.55
CA PRO A 54 9.76 2.80 -1.03
C PRO A 54 10.46 1.46 -0.84
N PHE A 55 9.71 0.40 -0.58
CA PHE A 55 10.24 -0.95 -0.39
C PHE A 55 11.01 -1.43 -1.62
N ASP A 56 12.23 -1.91 -1.41
CA ASP A 56 13.11 -2.35 -2.49
C ASP A 56 12.89 -3.82 -2.91
N GLY A 57 11.97 -4.52 -2.24
CA GLY A 57 11.70 -5.95 -2.44
C GLY A 57 12.46 -6.87 -1.48
N THR A 58 13.36 -6.33 -0.66
CA THR A 58 14.24 -7.10 0.24
C THR A 58 14.34 -6.52 1.66
N ASP A 59 14.67 -5.24 1.84
CA ASP A 59 14.91 -4.61 3.15
C ASP A 59 13.61 -4.06 3.74
N ARG A 60 12.88 -4.91 4.47
CA ARG A 60 11.66 -4.51 5.18
C ARG A 60 11.90 -3.64 6.40
N ALA A 61 13.15 -3.51 6.85
CA ALA A 61 13.47 -2.71 8.02
C ALA A 61 13.62 -1.24 7.63
N SER A 62 14.36 -0.94 6.56
CA SER A 62 14.71 0.44 6.17
C SER A 62 13.92 0.97 4.98
N THR A 63 13.22 0.10 4.23
CA THR A 63 12.44 0.48 3.05
C THR A 63 10.99 0.03 3.19
N GLY A 64 10.06 0.84 2.69
CA GLY A 64 8.62 0.75 2.93
C GLY A 64 8.19 1.02 4.36
N ASN A 65 9.13 1.25 5.27
CA ASN A 65 8.92 1.33 6.71
C ASN A 65 9.52 2.60 7.29
N LEU A 66 8.75 3.31 8.11
CA LEU A 66 9.21 4.44 8.91
C LEU A 66 8.71 4.31 10.34
N VAL A 67 9.64 4.34 11.30
CA VAL A 67 9.35 4.40 12.73
C VAL A 67 10.06 5.61 13.33
N LEU A 68 9.30 6.54 13.89
CA LEU A 68 9.82 7.70 14.60
C LEU A 68 9.45 7.59 16.08
N VAL A 69 10.46 7.62 16.94
CA VAL A 69 10.30 7.59 18.40
C VAL A 69 10.85 8.89 18.97
N SER A 70 9.99 9.68 19.60
CA SER A 70 10.36 10.95 20.21
C SER A 70 9.30 11.33 21.22
N PRO A 71 9.66 11.91 22.39
CA PRO A 71 8.67 12.38 23.36
C PRO A 71 7.73 13.46 22.80
N ASP A 72 8.06 14.06 21.65
CA ASP A 72 7.32 15.21 21.14
C ASP A 72 7.35 15.23 19.61
N ILE A 73 6.22 14.87 18.99
CA ILE A 73 6.04 14.76 17.54
C ILE A 73 4.92 15.70 17.09
N VAL A 74 5.21 16.56 16.11
CA VAL A 74 4.21 17.45 15.48
C VAL A 74 4.26 17.32 13.96
N VAL A 75 3.09 17.16 13.35
CA VAL A 75 2.84 17.32 11.91
C VAL A 75 1.82 18.46 11.75
N ASP A 76 2.27 19.63 11.33
CA ASP A 76 1.37 20.79 11.22
C ASP A 76 0.38 20.69 10.07
N ALA A 77 -0.63 21.56 10.08
CA ALA A 77 -1.73 21.56 9.12
C ALA A 77 -1.32 21.69 7.64
N THR A 78 -0.13 22.20 7.36
CA THR A 78 0.39 22.40 6.00
C THR A 78 1.33 21.28 5.55
N SER A 79 1.72 20.40 6.48
CA SER A 79 2.75 19.39 6.31
C SER A 79 2.20 18.00 6.09
N ARG A 80 3.07 17.09 5.61
CA ARG A 80 2.68 15.69 5.42
C ARG A 80 3.79 14.67 5.67
N ILE A 81 3.38 13.49 6.14
CA ILE A 81 4.16 12.25 6.07
C ILE A 81 3.56 11.39 4.96
N ASP A 82 4.39 11.02 3.98
CA ASP A 82 3.98 10.42 2.71
C ASP A 82 4.61 9.05 2.50
N ALA A 83 3.82 8.00 2.73
CA ALA A 83 4.14 6.59 2.50
C ALA A 83 3.29 5.97 1.38
N ARG A 84 2.67 6.79 0.53
CA ARG A 84 1.78 6.31 -0.52
C ARG A 84 2.53 5.48 -1.58
N GLY A 85 2.11 4.25 -1.80
CA GLY A 85 2.77 3.31 -2.72
C GLY A 85 4.18 2.91 -2.28
N ALA A 86 4.55 3.10 -1.01
CA ALA A 86 5.88 2.77 -0.51
C ALA A 86 6.00 1.30 -0.05
N GLY A 87 4.92 0.53 -0.07
CA GLY A 87 4.85 -0.87 0.31
C GLY A 87 5.27 -1.83 -0.81
N TYR A 88 4.63 -3.00 -0.89
CA TYR A 88 5.03 -4.04 -1.84
C TYR A 88 4.94 -3.56 -3.29
N THR A 89 5.92 -3.98 -4.08
CA THR A 89 6.12 -3.56 -5.47
C THR A 89 5.47 -4.51 -6.45
N THR A 90 5.08 -3.96 -7.60
CA THR A 90 4.36 -4.67 -8.64
C THR A 90 5.31 -5.53 -9.47
N VAL A 91 4.78 -6.55 -10.13
CA VAL A 91 5.54 -7.41 -11.03
C VAL A 91 4.97 -7.25 -12.42
N ARG A 92 5.81 -6.84 -13.36
CA ARG A 92 5.40 -6.76 -14.75
C ARG A 92 4.95 -8.14 -15.25
N CYS A 93 3.77 -8.20 -15.86
CA CYS A 93 3.15 -9.40 -16.40
C CYS A 93 2.98 -10.52 -15.37
N GLY A 94 2.89 -10.19 -14.08
CA GLY A 94 2.67 -11.17 -13.05
C GLY A 94 1.80 -10.66 -11.90
N ASP A 95 1.57 -11.58 -10.97
CA ASP A 95 0.87 -11.28 -9.73
C ASP A 95 1.60 -10.21 -8.92
N GLY A 96 0.84 -9.44 -8.17
CA GLY A 96 1.37 -8.51 -7.19
C GLY A 96 2.21 -9.23 -6.16
N ARG A 97 3.17 -8.52 -5.57
CA ARG A 97 3.87 -8.95 -4.36
C ARG A 97 3.07 -8.59 -3.12
N GLY A 98 3.26 -9.38 -2.07
CA GLY A 98 2.71 -9.13 -0.74
C GLY A 98 3.49 -9.88 0.34
N PRO A 99 3.02 -9.80 1.59
CA PRO A 99 3.64 -10.52 2.72
C PRO A 99 3.55 -12.05 2.59
N SER A 100 2.60 -12.55 1.80
CA SER A 100 2.51 -13.94 1.37
C SER A 100 2.46 -14.02 -0.15
N ALA A 101 2.64 -15.23 -0.69
CA ALA A 101 2.50 -15.49 -2.12
C ALA A 101 1.08 -15.23 -2.67
N THR A 102 0.07 -15.12 -1.80
CA THR A 102 -1.34 -14.95 -2.19
C THR A 102 -1.87 -13.54 -1.92
N ALA A 103 -1.14 -12.69 -1.21
CA ALA A 103 -1.65 -11.38 -0.80
C ALA A 103 -1.64 -10.33 -1.91
N GLY A 104 -0.75 -10.47 -2.89
CA GLY A 104 -0.79 -9.65 -4.09
C GLY A 104 -1.98 -10.02 -4.97
N GLY A 105 -2.49 -9.04 -5.70
CA GLY A 105 -3.56 -9.29 -6.67
C GLY A 105 -3.07 -10.19 -7.80
N ALA A 106 -3.93 -11.07 -8.29
CA ALA A 106 -3.60 -11.91 -9.44
C ALA A 106 -3.38 -11.03 -10.68
N GLY A 107 -2.34 -11.30 -11.46
CA GLY A 107 -1.93 -10.39 -12.52
C GLY A 107 -1.13 -11.01 -13.65
N GLY A 108 -1.19 -10.35 -14.82
CA GLY A 108 -0.39 -10.71 -15.97
C GLY A 108 -0.78 -12.04 -16.59
N CYS A 109 0.16 -12.99 -16.60
CA CYS A 109 -0.07 -14.27 -17.26
C CYS A 109 -1.08 -15.17 -16.56
N SER A 110 -1.41 -14.88 -15.31
CA SER A 110 -2.42 -15.61 -14.54
C SER A 110 -3.86 -15.16 -14.82
N VAL A 111 -4.05 -13.97 -15.41
CA VAL A 111 -5.37 -13.31 -15.55
C VAL A 111 -5.70 -12.80 -16.96
N TYR A 112 -4.81 -13.02 -17.93
CA TYR A 112 -4.88 -12.67 -19.36
C TYR A 112 -5.10 -11.20 -19.74
N ASP A 113 -5.89 -10.43 -18.98
CA ASP A 113 -6.51 -9.15 -19.34
C ASP A 113 -6.46 -8.15 -18.16
N SER A 114 -7.24 -8.36 -17.10
CA SER A 114 -7.33 -7.36 -16.03
C SER A 114 -6.80 -7.89 -14.71
N GLY A 115 -5.88 -7.17 -14.09
CA GLY A 115 -5.24 -7.50 -12.82
C GLY A 115 -6.13 -7.24 -11.61
N GLY A 116 -6.05 -8.12 -10.62
CA GLY A 116 -6.73 -7.98 -9.34
C GLY A 116 -6.02 -7.03 -8.37
N GLY A 117 -6.76 -6.49 -7.41
CA GLY A 117 -6.23 -5.58 -6.41
C GLY A 117 -5.39 -6.29 -5.35
N GLY A 118 -4.39 -5.60 -4.80
CA GLY A 118 -3.62 -6.12 -3.65
C GLY A 118 -4.48 -6.15 -2.38
N ALA A 119 -4.14 -7.04 -1.45
CA ALA A 119 -4.76 -7.06 -0.12
C ALA A 119 -3.79 -6.61 0.98
N HIS A 120 -4.30 -5.95 2.01
CA HIS A 120 -3.52 -5.70 3.21
C HIS A 120 -3.47 -6.96 4.11
N PHE A 121 -4.56 -7.73 4.13
CA PHE A 121 -4.63 -9.03 4.79
C PHE A 121 -5.19 -10.11 3.87
N GLY A 122 -4.73 -11.35 4.09
CA GLY A 122 -5.13 -12.57 3.36
C GLY A 122 -4.89 -12.45 1.86
N ARG A 123 -5.87 -12.90 1.06
CA ARG A 123 -5.67 -13.06 -0.39
C ARG A 123 -6.02 -11.80 -1.17
N GLY A 124 -5.16 -11.47 -2.13
CA GLY A 124 -5.40 -10.42 -3.12
C GLY A 124 -6.59 -10.75 -4.01
N GLY A 125 -7.16 -9.71 -4.62
CA GLY A 125 -8.23 -9.83 -5.59
C GLY A 125 -7.79 -10.59 -6.84
N ARG A 126 -8.78 -11.13 -7.55
CA ARG A 126 -8.56 -11.83 -8.81
C ARG A 126 -8.48 -10.88 -9.97
N GLY A 127 -7.93 -11.36 -11.08
CA GLY A 127 -8.21 -10.73 -12.33
C GLY A 127 -9.50 -11.19 -12.99
N THR A 128 -9.85 -10.51 -14.07
CA THR A 128 -11.04 -10.80 -14.89
C THR A 128 -10.65 -10.98 -16.34
N ILE A 129 -11.48 -11.73 -17.06
CA ILE A 129 -11.47 -11.77 -18.52
C ILE A 129 -12.37 -10.69 -19.11
N ASP A 130 -12.17 -10.39 -20.39
CA ASP A 130 -13.16 -9.74 -21.25
C ASP A 130 -14.58 -10.23 -20.91
N CYS A 131 -15.44 -9.32 -20.47
CA CYS A 131 -16.84 -9.65 -20.27
C CYS A 131 -17.53 -10.00 -21.59
N ASN A 132 -18.65 -10.72 -21.48
CA ASN A 132 -19.50 -11.16 -22.58
C ASN A 132 -18.93 -12.35 -23.39
N ILE A 133 -17.86 -12.98 -22.89
CA ILE A 133 -17.43 -14.29 -23.38
C ILE A 133 -18.41 -15.36 -22.90
N CYS A 134 -19.03 -15.19 -21.72
CA CYS A 134 -19.82 -16.20 -21.04
C CYS A 134 -21.21 -15.74 -20.61
N GLY A 135 -22.12 -15.59 -21.57
CA GLY A 135 -23.54 -15.40 -21.29
C GLY A 135 -24.18 -14.31 -22.16
N SER A 136 -25.06 -13.51 -21.56
CA SER A 136 -25.69 -12.38 -22.24
C SER A 136 -24.66 -11.25 -22.47
N ALA A 137 -24.75 -10.58 -23.63
CA ALA A 137 -23.84 -9.53 -24.09
C ALA A 137 -23.82 -8.22 -23.24
N THR A 138 -24.25 -8.27 -21.99
CA THR A 138 -24.44 -7.09 -21.12
C THR A 138 -23.96 -7.28 -19.68
N SER A 139 -23.28 -8.36 -19.32
CA SER A 139 -22.79 -8.53 -17.93
C SER A 139 -21.61 -9.47 -17.85
N CYS A 140 -20.59 -9.07 -17.08
CA CYS A 140 -19.68 -10.03 -16.44
C CYS A 140 -20.49 -10.88 -15.43
N GLN A 141 -20.31 -12.20 -15.41
CA GLN A 141 -20.99 -13.19 -14.57
C GLN A 141 -19.95 -13.91 -13.72
N PHE A 142 -20.03 -13.78 -12.40
CA PHE A 142 -19.28 -14.64 -11.51
C PHE A 142 -19.96 -16.02 -11.42
N PRO A 143 -19.20 -17.14 -11.44
CA PRO A 143 -17.74 -17.22 -11.58
C PRO A 143 -17.21 -17.29 -13.03
N GLN A 144 -18.09 -17.43 -14.03
CA GLN A 144 -17.72 -17.81 -15.39
C GLN A 144 -16.85 -16.79 -16.14
N GLU A 145 -16.84 -15.54 -15.69
CA GLU A 145 -16.06 -14.43 -16.28
C GLU A 145 -14.99 -13.90 -15.32
N PHE A 146 -14.56 -14.77 -14.39
CA PHE A 146 -13.36 -14.58 -13.56
C PHE A 146 -12.31 -15.63 -13.92
N GLU A 147 -11.06 -15.22 -13.95
CA GLU A 147 -9.95 -16.09 -14.37
C GLU A 147 -9.66 -17.18 -13.32
N THR A 148 -9.39 -18.38 -13.83
CA THR A 148 -8.69 -19.44 -13.10
C THR A 148 -7.19 -19.24 -13.36
N ASP A 149 -6.35 -19.23 -12.31
CA ASP A 149 -4.91 -18.96 -12.43
C ASP A 149 -4.25 -19.83 -13.53
N CYS A 150 -3.87 -19.18 -14.63
CA CYS A 150 -3.27 -19.86 -15.77
C CYS A 150 -1.78 -20.18 -15.62
N GLY A 151 -1.17 -19.80 -14.50
CA GLY A 151 0.26 -19.85 -14.30
C GLY A 151 1.00 -18.62 -14.82
N ASN A 152 2.00 -18.21 -14.05
CA ASN A 152 2.72 -16.95 -14.22
C ASN A 152 4.03 -17.12 -15.04
N THR A 153 3.98 -17.87 -16.15
CA THR A 153 5.20 -18.17 -16.92
C THR A 153 5.45 -17.13 -18.00
N LEU A 154 6.56 -16.39 -17.87
CA LEU A 154 6.97 -15.39 -18.85
C LEU A 154 7.80 -15.99 -20.00
N ASN A 155 7.81 -15.31 -21.13
CA ASN A 155 8.73 -15.54 -22.25
C ASN A 155 10.16 -15.20 -21.83
N ALA A 156 11.14 -15.63 -22.64
CA ALA A 156 12.56 -15.38 -22.35
C ALA A 156 12.91 -13.88 -22.24
N GLY A 157 12.05 -13.00 -22.78
CA GLY A 157 12.20 -11.55 -22.67
C GLY A 157 11.62 -10.94 -21.39
N GLY A 158 10.86 -11.69 -20.59
CA GLY A 158 10.16 -11.16 -19.41
C GLY A 158 9.10 -10.10 -19.75
N THR A 159 8.58 -10.13 -20.99
CA THR A 159 7.67 -9.09 -21.50
C THR A 159 6.29 -9.61 -21.87
N ALA A 160 6.11 -10.93 -21.95
CA ALA A 160 4.84 -11.55 -22.32
C ALA A 160 4.80 -12.98 -21.74
N CYS A 161 3.65 -13.64 -21.83
CA CYS A 161 3.48 -15.03 -21.39
C CYS A 161 4.14 -16.03 -22.35
N SER A 162 4.79 -17.07 -21.83
CA SER A 162 5.41 -18.14 -22.63
C SER A 162 4.48 -19.32 -22.93
N ASP A 163 3.64 -19.72 -21.98
CA ASP A 163 2.59 -20.73 -22.18
C ASP A 163 1.21 -20.07 -22.19
N ARG A 164 0.33 -20.65 -22.99
CA ARG A 164 -0.95 -20.10 -23.40
C ARG A 164 -2.11 -21.06 -23.18
N THR A 165 -1.79 -22.30 -22.80
CA THR A 165 -2.68 -23.46 -22.87
C THR A 165 -3.62 -23.53 -21.67
N ALA A 166 -3.20 -23.01 -20.50
CA ALA A 166 -4.00 -23.01 -19.28
C ALA A 166 -5.09 -21.90 -19.25
N CYS A 167 -4.87 -20.74 -19.89
CA CYS A 167 -5.87 -19.64 -19.86
C CYS A 167 -7.05 -19.78 -20.82
N ARG A 168 -6.95 -20.62 -21.85
CA ARG A 168 -7.98 -20.68 -22.91
C ARG A 168 -8.78 -21.95 -22.78
N GLY A 169 -9.76 -21.93 -21.88
CA GLY A 169 -10.92 -22.79 -22.04
C GLY A 169 -11.64 -22.38 -23.32
N ALA A 170 -11.93 -23.32 -24.23
CA ALA A 170 -12.70 -23.03 -25.44
C ALA A 170 -14.19 -22.70 -25.16
N SER A 171 -14.58 -22.62 -23.89
CA SER A 171 -15.95 -22.45 -23.42
C SER A 171 -15.98 -22.06 -21.94
N CYS A 172 -17.05 -21.40 -21.53
CA CYS A 172 -17.42 -21.01 -20.15
C CYS A 172 -17.47 -22.14 -19.11
N ALA A 173 -17.17 -23.37 -19.53
CA ALA A 173 -17.16 -24.55 -18.67
C ALA A 173 -15.82 -24.77 -17.94
N VAL A 174 -14.78 -23.96 -18.24
CA VAL A 174 -13.42 -24.12 -17.66
C VAL A 174 -13.11 -23.01 -16.64
N TYR A 175 -13.84 -21.90 -16.68
CA TYR A 175 -13.68 -20.78 -15.76
C TYR A 175 -14.58 -21.01 -14.55
N ASP A 176 -13.98 -21.44 -13.45
CA ASP A 176 -14.67 -21.72 -12.19
C ASP A 176 -14.49 -20.61 -11.17
N GLY A 177 -13.64 -19.61 -11.48
CA GLY A 177 -13.26 -18.60 -10.52
C GLY A 177 -12.75 -19.27 -9.25
N GLU A 178 -11.80 -20.22 -9.33
CA GLU A 178 -11.17 -20.81 -8.15
C GLU A 178 -9.64 -20.58 -8.13
N PRO A 179 -9.03 -20.52 -6.93
CA PRO A 179 -9.67 -20.56 -5.61
C PRO A 179 -10.46 -19.27 -5.28
N SER A 180 -11.49 -19.34 -4.42
CA SER A 180 -12.17 -18.16 -3.86
C SER A 180 -11.23 -17.11 -3.27
N VAL A 181 -11.53 -15.81 -3.43
CA VAL A 181 -10.94 -14.76 -2.57
C VAL A 181 -11.91 -14.36 -1.45
N ALA A 182 -13.21 -14.56 -1.66
CA ALA A 182 -14.23 -14.40 -0.63
C ALA A 182 -14.11 -15.47 0.45
N GLY A 183 -14.19 -15.04 1.71
CA GLY A 183 -14.29 -15.92 2.88
C GLY A 183 -12.97 -16.44 3.43
N GLU A 184 -11.82 -16.06 2.86
CA GLU A 184 -10.55 -16.34 3.51
C GLU A 184 -10.42 -15.52 4.80
N ALA A 185 -10.26 -16.22 5.93
CA ALA A 185 -10.11 -15.58 7.22
C ALA A 185 -8.76 -14.85 7.27
N PHE A 186 -8.85 -13.52 7.34
CA PHE A 186 -7.72 -12.64 7.55
C PHE A 186 -7.23 -12.79 9.00
N ARG A 187 -6.19 -13.61 9.22
CA ARG A 187 -5.48 -13.53 10.48
C ARG A 187 -4.65 -12.27 10.45
N HIS A 188 -5.12 -11.24 11.12
CA HIS A 188 -4.35 -10.02 11.34
C HIS A 188 -4.35 -9.63 12.80
N SER A 189 -3.35 -8.84 13.16
CA SER A 189 -3.21 -8.25 14.48
C SER A 189 -2.99 -6.76 14.26
N ILE A 190 -3.72 -5.95 15.01
CA ILE A 190 -3.51 -4.50 15.08
C ILE A 190 -2.08 -4.11 15.51
N TYR A 191 -1.33 -5.07 16.06
CA TYR A 191 0.08 -4.91 16.41
C TYR A 191 1.03 -5.46 15.34
N ASP A 192 0.56 -6.32 14.43
CA ASP A 192 1.32 -6.82 13.28
C ASP A 192 1.07 -5.92 12.06
N ILE A 193 1.63 -4.73 12.18
CA ILE A 193 1.47 -3.64 11.24
C ILE A 193 2.36 -3.88 10.02
N GLU A 194 1.76 -4.07 8.85
CA GLU A 194 2.38 -4.56 7.62
C GLU A 194 2.36 -3.51 6.49
N PHE A 195 3.07 -3.76 5.38
CA PHE A 195 2.91 -3.00 4.14
C PHE A 195 1.66 -3.47 3.38
N GLY A 196 1.07 -2.59 2.59
CA GLY A 196 0.06 -3.00 1.61
C GLY A 196 0.67 -3.89 0.53
N ALA A 197 -0.01 -4.97 0.15
CA ALA A 197 0.35 -5.72 -1.04
C ALA A 197 0.07 -4.91 -2.31
N SER A 198 0.81 -5.19 -3.38
CA SER A 198 0.55 -4.60 -4.69
C SER A 198 -0.59 -5.30 -5.43
N GLY A 199 -1.23 -4.56 -6.34
CA GLY A 199 -2.12 -5.14 -7.33
C GLY A 199 -1.36 -5.94 -8.39
N GLY A 200 -2.08 -6.89 -9.00
CA GLY A 200 -1.62 -7.64 -10.14
C GLY A 200 -1.49 -6.76 -11.37
N ASP A 201 -0.53 -7.10 -12.22
CA ASP A 201 -0.44 -6.45 -13.52
C ASP A 201 -1.60 -6.86 -14.43
N LYS A 202 -1.83 -6.06 -15.46
CA LYS A 202 -2.77 -6.37 -16.52
C LYS A 202 -2.22 -7.46 -17.45
N GLY A 203 -3.06 -7.90 -18.36
CA GLY A 203 -2.79 -8.77 -19.48
C GLY A 203 -1.59 -8.33 -20.31
N CYS A 204 -0.67 -9.27 -20.54
CA CYS A 204 0.54 -9.05 -21.33
C CYS A 204 0.54 -9.85 -22.63
N ARG A 205 -0.61 -10.16 -23.24
CA ARG A 205 -0.69 -11.25 -24.23
C ARG A 205 -1.38 -10.93 -25.56
N ASP A 206 -2.34 -10.03 -25.66
CA ASP A 206 -3.26 -9.88 -26.81
C ASP A 206 -2.92 -8.78 -27.82
N ASN A 207 -1.85 -8.02 -27.58
CA ASN A 207 -1.30 -6.98 -28.49
C ASN A 207 -1.97 -5.59 -28.44
N ASP A 208 -2.97 -5.38 -27.60
CA ASP A 208 -3.54 -4.09 -27.16
C ASP A 208 -2.79 -3.51 -25.95
N GLY A 209 -2.22 -4.38 -25.10
CA GLY A 209 -1.45 -4.00 -23.92
C GLY A 209 0.01 -3.57 -24.09
N PHE A 210 0.57 -3.59 -25.30
CA PHE A 210 2.01 -3.36 -25.56
C PHE A 210 2.32 -1.91 -25.99
N SER A 211 1.76 -0.93 -25.29
CA SER A 211 2.19 0.45 -25.47
C SER A 211 3.57 0.70 -24.84
N THR A 212 4.23 1.80 -25.22
CA THR A 212 5.47 2.26 -24.57
C THR A 212 5.25 2.78 -23.15
N GLN A 213 4.00 2.85 -22.69
CA GLN A 213 3.68 3.29 -21.35
C GLN A 213 3.82 2.11 -20.37
N PRO A 214 4.48 2.30 -19.21
CA PRO A 214 4.56 1.28 -18.18
C PRO A 214 3.18 1.13 -17.54
N ALA A 215 2.32 0.33 -18.16
CA ALA A 215 1.08 -0.10 -17.57
C ALA A 215 1.42 -1.22 -16.59
N VAL A 216 1.30 -0.92 -15.30
CA VAL A 216 1.59 -1.84 -14.20
C VAL A 216 0.48 -1.74 -13.16
N GLY A 217 0.29 -2.82 -12.40
CA GLY A 217 -0.49 -2.77 -11.17
C GLY A 217 -0.01 -1.65 -10.22
N GLY A 218 -0.82 -1.31 -9.23
CA GLY A 218 -0.52 -0.31 -8.23
C GLY A 218 0.34 -0.88 -7.10
N ALA A 219 1.38 -0.15 -6.69
CA ALA A 219 2.16 -0.50 -5.51
C ALA A 219 1.33 -0.30 -4.23
N GLY A 220 1.52 -1.17 -3.23
CA GLY A 220 0.82 -1.04 -1.95
C GLY A 220 1.38 0.08 -1.08
N GLY A 221 0.65 0.50 -0.07
CA GLY A 221 1.07 1.54 0.87
C GLY A 221 2.17 1.10 1.83
N GLY A 222 3.01 2.04 2.28
CA GLY A 222 4.05 1.77 3.27
C GLY A 222 3.54 1.69 4.71
N ARG A 223 4.47 1.63 5.66
CA ARG A 223 4.20 1.61 7.10
C ARG A 223 4.77 2.85 7.77
N VAL A 224 3.92 3.53 8.55
CA VAL A 224 4.29 4.68 9.37
C VAL A 224 3.95 4.41 10.83
N VAL A 225 4.93 4.52 11.72
CA VAL A 225 4.73 4.39 13.17
C VAL A 225 5.33 5.59 13.87
N LEU A 226 4.50 6.31 14.63
CA LEU A 226 4.90 7.46 15.44
C LEU A 226 4.71 7.11 16.91
N VAL A 227 5.76 7.25 17.72
CA VAL A 227 5.75 6.88 19.14
C VAL A 227 6.21 8.05 20.00
N ALA A 228 5.27 8.63 20.75
CA ALA A 228 5.46 9.69 21.72
C ALA A 228 5.12 9.24 23.15
N LEU A 229 5.84 8.22 23.63
CA LEU A 229 5.73 7.72 24.99
C LEU A 229 6.94 8.15 25.82
N THR A 230 6.68 8.42 27.10
CA THR A 230 7.71 8.71 28.10
C THR A 230 7.43 7.97 29.40
N ASP A 231 8.48 7.72 30.19
CA ASP A 231 8.32 7.12 31.52
C ASP A 231 7.48 7.99 32.46
N ALA A 232 7.54 9.31 32.26
CA ALA A 232 6.80 10.31 33.05
C ALA A 232 5.37 10.58 32.54
N SER A 233 4.90 9.86 31.51
CA SER A 233 3.57 10.06 30.90
C SER A 233 3.33 11.45 30.30
N GLY A 234 4.37 12.14 29.83
CA GLY A 234 4.31 13.49 29.24
C GLY A 234 4.59 13.55 27.74
N GLY A 235 4.62 12.42 27.03
CA GLY A 235 4.89 12.39 25.59
C GLY A 235 3.69 12.86 24.75
N THR A 236 3.92 13.71 23.76
CA THR A 236 2.87 14.34 22.96
C THR A 236 3.03 14.04 21.47
N LEU A 237 1.95 13.57 20.85
CA LEU A 237 1.83 13.40 19.41
C LEU A 237 0.69 14.27 18.88
N GLN A 238 1.00 15.26 18.06
CA GLN A 238 0.02 16.15 17.43
C GLN A 238 0.06 16.01 15.90
N VAL A 239 -1.11 15.77 15.31
CA VAL A 239 -1.30 15.68 13.86
C VAL A 239 -2.41 16.63 13.45
N ASP A 240 -2.06 17.71 12.78
CA ASP A 240 -3.01 18.63 12.13
C ASP A 240 -2.97 18.52 10.60
N GLY A 241 -1.86 17.98 10.06
CA GLY A 241 -1.62 17.80 8.64
C GLY A 241 -2.02 16.42 8.12
N THR A 242 -1.30 15.95 7.09
CA THR A 242 -1.61 14.68 6.43
C THR A 242 -0.62 13.57 6.81
N ILE A 243 -1.13 12.38 7.09
CA ILE A 243 -0.33 11.14 7.11
C ILE A 243 -0.98 10.17 6.14
N THR A 244 -0.28 9.78 5.09
CA THR A 244 -0.80 8.84 4.08
C THR A 244 0.08 7.61 3.97
N ALA A 245 -0.57 6.45 4.00
CA ALA A 245 -0.03 5.16 3.65
C ALA A 245 -0.94 4.49 2.59
N ALA A 246 -1.54 5.28 1.70
CA ALA A 246 -2.46 4.75 0.71
C ALA A 246 -1.75 3.85 -0.33
N GLY A 247 -2.50 2.93 -0.92
CA GLY A 247 -2.08 2.24 -2.13
C GLY A 247 -2.03 3.18 -3.34
N ARG A 248 -1.36 2.74 -4.40
CA ARG A 248 -1.40 3.42 -5.70
C ARG A 248 -2.44 2.81 -6.61
N ARG A 249 -2.94 3.63 -7.51
CA ARG A 249 -3.81 3.20 -8.59
C ARG A 249 -3.06 2.24 -9.53
N GLY A 250 -3.75 1.20 -9.99
CA GLY A 250 -3.30 0.37 -11.10
C GLY A 250 -3.51 1.08 -12.43
N CYS A 251 -2.57 0.98 -13.36
CA CYS A 251 -2.69 1.60 -14.68
C CYS A 251 -3.24 0.61 -15.71
N GLY A 252 -3.88 1.13 -16.75
CA GLY A 252 -4.36 0.33 -17.87
C GLY A 252 -4.12 1.01 -19.21
N THR A 253 -4.30 0.25 -20.27
CA THR A 253 -4.29 0.74 -21.65
C THR A 253 -5.24 -0.10 -22.50
N GLY A 254 -6.25 0.54 -23.07
CA GLY A 254 -7.13 -0.13 -24.02
C GLY A 254 -8.28 -0.82 -23.30
N ASN A 255 -8.31 -2.15 -23.38
CA ASN A 255 -9.21 -3.00 -22.60
C ASN A 255 -8.48 -3.78 -21.50
N ASP A 256 -7.22 -3.42 -21.19
CA ASP A 256 -6.44 -4.10 -20.14
C ASP A 256 -6.24 -3.18 -18.94
N SER A 257 -6.60 -3.64 -17.75
CA SER A 257 -6.53 -2.84 -16.53
C SER A 257 -5.72 -3.49 -15.40
N GLY A 258 -4.69 -2.82 -14.90
CA GLY A 258 -3.94 -3.28 -13.73
C GLY A 258 -4.73 -3.09 -12.43
N GLY A 259 -4.49 -3.96 -11.44
CA GLY A 259 -5.13 -3.83 -10.14
C GLY A 259 -4.49 -2.76 -9.26
N GLY A 260 -5.25 -2.12 -8.38
CA GLY A 260 -4.77 -1.16 -7.40
C GLY A 260 -4.01 -1.82 -6.24
N GLY A 261 -3.03 -1.11 -5.68
CA GLY A 261 -2.31 -1.55 -4.50
C GLY A 261 -3.15 -1.39 -3.24
N ALA A 262 -2.98 -2.28 -2.27
CA ALA A 262 -3.62 -2.14 -0.97
C ALA A 262 -3.10 -0.93 -0.20
N GLY A 263 -3.92 -0.43 0.71
CA GLY A 263 -3.50 0.44 1.79
C GLY A 263 -2.40 -0.21 2.62
N GLY A 264 -1.52 0.63 3.15
CA GLY A 264 -0.48 0.27 4.09
C GLY A 264 -0.98 0.40 5.53
N SER A 265 -0.13 0.92 6.40
CA SER A 265 -0.43 0.95 7.81
C SER A 265 0.07 2.23 8.49
N ILE A 266 -0.74 2.76 9.40
CA ILE A 266 -0.42 3.92 10.23
C ILE A 266 -0.69 3.57 11.70
N LEU A 267 0.31 3.79 12.55
CA LEU A 267 0.21 3.61 14.00
C LEU A 267 0.68 4.86 14.72
N LEU A 268 -0.25 5.47 15.46
CA LEU A 268 -0.05 6.66 16.26
C LEU A 268 -0.07 6.25 17.73
N ILE A 269 1.05 6.34 18.42
CA ILE A 269 1.16 6.00 19.84
C ILE A 269 1.64 7.23 20.61
N GLY A 270 0.98 7.58 21.71
CA GLY A 270 1.51 8.63 22.61
C GLY A 270 0.87 8.63 23.99
N ASP A 271 1.53 9.26 24.96
CA ASP A 271 0.89 9.50 26.26
C ASP A 271 -0.32 10.43 26.08
N GLN A 272 -0.16 11.45 25.24
CA GLN A 272 -1.22 12.28 24.69
C GLN A 272 -1.18 12.26 23.17
N VAL A 273 -2.30 11.88 22.53
CA VAL A 273 -2.45 11.97 21.07
C VAL A 273 -3.54 12.97 20.73
N THR A 274 -3.20 13.99 19.93
CA THR A 274 -4.14 14.98 19.42
C THR A 274 -4.18 14.91 17.90
N VAL A 275 -5.38 14.71 17.35
CA VAL A 275 -5.63 14.75 15.90
C VAL A 275 -6.58 15.90 15.60
N GLY A 276 -6.04 16.95 14.97
CA GLY A 276 -6.74 18.19 14.71
C GLY A 276 -7.84 18.08 13.64
N GLY A 277 -8.73 19.06 13.62
CA GLY A 277 -9.92 19.03 12.74
C GLY A 277 -9.63 19.18 11.24
N THR A 278 -8.40 19.48 10.86
CA THR A 278 -7.93 19.52 9.46
C THR A 278 -7.12 18.29 9.08
N ALA A 279 -6.84 17.40 10.03
CA ALA A 279 -5.95 16.28 9.82
C ALA A 279 -6.58 15.25 8.88
N VAL A 280 -5.74 14.68 8.01
CA VAL A 280 -6.11 13.57 7.12
C VAL A 280 -5.15 12.43 7.38
N VAL A 281 -5.66 11.34 7.94
CA VAL A 281 -4.93 10.10 8.17
C VAL A 281 -5.56 9.04 7.28
N THR A 282 -4.83 8.59 6.25
CA THR A 282 -5.39 7.66 5.25
C THR A 282 -4.45 6.48 4.98
N ALA A 283 -5.01 5.29 5.04
CA ALA A 283 -4.42 4.04 4.58
C ALA A 283 -5.37 3.39 3.56
N ALA A 284 -6.02 4.18 2.70
CA ALA A 284 -6.95 3.65 1.71
C ALA A 284 -6.25 2.80 0.63
N GLY A 285 -7.00 1.88 0.03
CA GLY A 285 -6.57 1.17 -1.18
C GLY A 285 -6.46 2.12 -2.38
N GLY A 286 -5.65 1.74 -3.37
CA GLY A 286 -5.59 2.44 -4.66
C GLY A 286 -6.62 1.90 -5.64
N LEU A 287 -7.11 2.75 -6.55
CA LEU A 287 -8.12 2.38 -7.55
C LEU A 287 -7.61 1.33 -8.55
N GLY A 288 -8.55 0.54 -9.10
CA GLY A 288 -8.28 -0.34 -10.24
C GLY A 288 -8.15 0.42 -11.58
N GLY A 289 -7.48 -0.21 -12.55
CA GLY A 289 -7.08 0.35 -13.85
C GLY A 289 -8.19 0.80 -14.80
N ASP A 290 -7.73 1.54 -15.84
CA ASP A 290 -8.33 2.23 -17.03
C ASP A 290 -9.73 2.87 -16.97
N THR A 291 -10.53 2.50 -15.98
CA THR A 291 -11.95 2.85 -15.85
C THR A 291 -12.19 4.05 -14.93
N LEU A 292 -11.32 4.26 -13.93
CA LEU A 292 -11.42 5.36 -12.97
C LEU A 292 -10.14 6.21 -12.99
N ALA A 293 -10.18 7.37 -13.65
CA ALA A 293 -9.05 8.32 -13.68
C ALA A 293 -8.72 8.97 -12.31
N GLY A 294 -9.43 8.59 -11.24
CA GLY A 294 -9.47 9.34 -9.98
C GLY A 294 -10.18 10.69 -10.14
N ALA A 295 -10.60 11.29 -9.02
CA ALA A 295 -11.10 12.65 -9.07
C ALA A 295 -9.96 13.63 -9.39
N ALA A 296 -10.23 14.69 -10.17
CA ALA A 296 -9.22 15.66 -10.54
C ALA A 296 -8.55 16.28 -9.29
N GLY A 297 -7.21 16.30 -9.27
CA GLY A 297 -6.43 16.78 -8.13
C GLY A 297 -6.23 15.75 -7.02
N GLN A 298 -6.81 14.55 -7.14
CA GLN A 298 -6.46 13.45 -6.24
C GLN A 298 -5.13 12.81 -6.65
N PRO A 299 -4.38 12.25 -5.69
CA PRO A 299 -3.12 11.57 -5.97
C PRO A 299 -3.23 10.50 -7.07
N ASP A 300 -4.34 9.75 -7.13
CA ASP A 300 -4.57 8.70 -8.14
C ASP A 300 -4.62 9.24 -9.58
N SER A 301 -5.06 10.49 -9.77
CA SER A 301 -5.14 11.12 -11.10
C SER A 301 -3.78 11.44 -11.72
N THR A 302 -2.71 11.33 -10.92
CA THR A 302 -1.32 11.53 -11.38
C THR A 302 -0.54 10.24 -11.55
N ASP A 303 -1.06 9.10 -11.05
CA ASP A 303 -0.36 7.81 -11.09
C ASP A 303 -0.32 7.24 -12.51
N CYS A 304 -1.38 7.48 -13.28
CA CYS A 304 -1.55 6.95 -14.63
C CYS A 304 -2.09 8.05 -15.56
N PRO A 305 -1.95 7.89 -16.89
CA PRO A 305 -2.71 8.68 -17.85
C PRO A 305 -4.22 8.62 -17.56
N THR A 306 -4.95 9.61 -18.09
CA THR A 306 -6.41 9.61 -18.07
C THR A 306 -6.92 8.28 -18.62
N GLY A 307 -7.81 7.62 -17.87
CA GLY A 307 -8.36 6.33 -18.26
C GLY A 307 -9.04 6.40 -19.63
N ALA A 308 -8.75 5.43 -20.50
CA ALA A 308 -9.31 5.31 -21.84
C ALA A 308 -10.79 4.87 -21.80
N GLN A 309 -11.21 4.17 -20.74
CA GLN A 309 -12.55 3.61 -20.61
C GLN A 309 -13.43 4.40 -19.65
N THR A 310 -13.98 5.52 -20.12
CA THR A 310 -14.94 6.33 -19.33
C THR A 310 -16.41 6.05 -19.71
N SER A 311 -16.65 5.26 -20.75
CA SER A 311 -17.98 4.84 -21.21
C SER A 311 -17.87 3.58 -22.07
N GLY A 312 -18.49 2.47 -21.70
CA GLY A 312 -18.36 1.24 -22.48
C GLY A 312 -18.81 -0.02 -21.75
N THR A 313 -18.83 -1.12 -22.49
CA THR A 313 -19.04 -2.50 -22.03
C THR A 313 -18.19 -2.80 -20.80
N CYS A 314 -18.65 -3.69 -19.93
CA CYS A 314 -17.92 -4.01 -18.69
C CYS A 314 -16.58 -4.73 -18.90
N ASP A 315 -16.00 -4.74 -20.09
CA ASP A 315 -14.87 -5.61 -20.46
C ASP A 315 -13.66 -5.50 -19.53
N ASP A 316 -13.45 -4.35 -18.88
CA ASP A 316 -12.30 -4.14 -17.99
C ASP A 316 -12.67 -4.04 -16.50
N CYS A 317 -12.31 -5.05 -15.72
CA CYS A 317 -12.39 -4.99 -14.26
C CYS A 317 -10.99 -5.01 -13.62
N GLY A 318 -10.24 -3.92 -13.76
CA GLY A 318 -9.08 -3.70 -12.89
C GLY A 318 -9.53 -3.69 -11.43
N GLY A 319 -8.98 -4.59 -10.62
CA GLY A 319 -9.37 -4.76 -9.22
C GLY A 319 -8.93 -3.62 -8.32
N GLY A 320 -9.80 -3.14 -7.42
CA GLY A 320 -9.44 -2.11 -6.44
C GLY A 320 -8.56 -2.66 -5.32
N GLY A 321 -7.59 -1.89 -4.82
CA GLY A 321 -6.78 -2.29 -3.69
C GLY A 321 -7.60 -2.40 -2.40
N GLY A 322 -7.27 -3.36 -1.54
CA GLY A 322 -7.86 -3.45 -0.20
C GLY A 322 -7.45 -2.28 0.69
N GLY A 323 -8.28 -1.97 1.68
CA GLY A 323 -7.98 -0.97 2.71
C GLY A 323 -6.84 -1.40 3.63
N GLY A 324 -6.18 -0.43 4.24
CA GLY A 324 -5.09 -0.61 5.19
C GLY A 324 -5.53 -0.53 6.64
N ILE A 325 -4.56 -0.31 7.54
CA ILE A 325 -4.80 -0.10 8.97
C ILE A 325 -4.49 1.32 9.40
N ILE A 326 -5.36 1.88 10.23
CA ILE A 326 -5.03 3.02 11.10
C ILE A 326 -5.34 2.66 12.55
N ASN A 327 -4.31 2.75 13.40
CA ASN A 327 -4.43 2.55 14.84
C ASN A 327 -3.97 3.80 15.59
N VAL A 328 -4.82 4.28 16.48
CA VAL A 328 -4.49 5.34 17.45
C VAL A 328 -4.52 4.72 18.85
N LEU A 329 -3.37 4.75 19.52
CA LEU A 329 -3.19 4.24 20.86
C LEU A 329 -2.69 5.34 21.80
N SER A 330 -3.47 5.67 22.83
CA SER A 330 -3.17 6.74 23.75
C SER A 330 -3.60 6.46 25.18
N ARG A 331 -2.89 7.06 26.14
CA ARG A 331 -3.38 7.16 27.52
C ARG A 331 -4.44 8.28 27.64
N ASN A 332 -4.38 9.26 26.74
CA ASN A 332 -5.30 10.40 26.67
C ASN A 332 -5.40 10.94 25.23
N ALA A 333 -6.47 10.61 24.52
CA ALA A 333 -6.70 11.05 23.15
C ALA A 333 -7.65 12.26 23.06
N ASP A 334 -7.33 13.21 22.18
CA ASP A 334 -8.21 14.30 21.76
C ASP A 334 -8.34 14.29 20.23
N LEU A 335 -9.45 13.77 19.73
CA LEU A 335 -9.72 13.64 18.30
C LEU A 335 -10.81 14.62 17.90
N ALA A 336 -10.45 15.62 17.10
CA ALA A 336 -11.40 16.61 16.63
C ALA A 336 -12.42 15.96 15.67
N SER A 337 -13.69 16.35 15.79
CA SER A 337 -14.78 15.86 14.91
C SER A 337 -14.59 16.12 13.41
N GLY A 338 -13.66 17.02 13.03
CA GLY A 338 -13.29 17.28 11.63
C GLY A 338 -12.16 16.39 11.09
N ALA A 339 -11.47 15.65 11.95
CA ALA A 339 -10.38 14.76 11.53
C ALA A 339 -10.92 13.67 10.60
N THR A 340 -10.20 13.42 9.51
CA THR A 340 -10.54 12.37 8.54
C THR A 340 -9.65 11.16 8.75
N PHE A 341 -10.29 10.02 9.00
CA PHE A 341 -9.65 8.70 9.02
C PHE A 341 -10.23 7.86 7.89
N ASP A 342 -9.36 7.44 6.97
CA ASP A 342 -9.78 6.68 5.79
C ASP A 342 -8.99 5.39 5.64
N VAL A 343 -9.70 4.27 5.77
CA VAL A 343 -9.20 2.91 5.62
C VAL A 343 -9.98 2.16 4.56
N ALA A 344 -10.69 2.86 3.68
CA ALA A 344 -11.53 2.22 2.68
C ALA A 344 -10.67 1.39 1.70
N GLY A 345 -11.19 0.22 1.33
CA GLY A 345 -10.79 -0.39 0.06
C GLY A 345 -11.20 0.52 -1.10
N ALA A 346 -10.55 0.36 -2.24
CA ALA A 346 -10.84 1.14 -3.42
C ALA A 346 -11.83 0.41 -4.34
N ASP A 347 -12.53 1.18 -5.17
CA ASP A 347 -13.33 0.62 -6.26
C ASP A 347 -12.40 -0.01 -7.32
N GLY A 348 -12.75 -1.23 -7.74
CA GLY A 348 -12.27 -1.82 -8.98
C GLY A 348 -13.30 -1.61 -10.08
N GLY A 349 -12.86 -1.14 -11.26
CA GLY A 349 -13.74 -0.97 -12.43
C GLY A 349 -14.88 0.06 -12.27
N VAL A 350 -15.57 0.33 -13.37
CA VAL A 350 -16.86 1.07 -13.35
C VAL A 350 -18.06 0.15 -13.15
N CYS A 351 -17.92 -1.16 -13.39
CA CYS A 351 -19.03 -2.09 -13.30
C CYS A 351 -19.21 -2.66 -11.87
N PRO A 352 -20.47 -2.81 -11.39
CA PRO A 352 -20.74 -3.29 -10.04
C PRO A 352 -20.07 -4.62 -9.68
N ILE A 353 -19.86 -5.50 -10.66
CA ILE A 353 -19.21 -6.80 -10.44
C ILE A 353 -17.70 -6.71 -10.22
N CYS A 354 -17.05 -5.65 -10.72
CA CYS A 354 -15.62 -5.40 -10.53
C CYS A 354 -15.26 -4.99 -9.09
N ARG A 355 -16.26 -4.66 -8.25
CA ARG A 355 -16.08 -4.14 -6.88
C ARG A 355 -16.01 -5.19 -5.78
N GLY A 356 -16.01 -6.48 -6.13
CA GLY A 356 -16.04 -7.59 -5.17
C GLY A 356 -14.81 -8.49 -5.29
N GLU A 357 -14.91 -9.50 -6.15
CA GLU A 357 -13.91 -10.56 -6.28
C GLU A 357 -12.60 -10.08 -6.93
N ALA A 358 -12.65 -9.00 -7.71
CA ALA A 358 -11.46 -8.42 -8.32
C ALA A 358 -10.65 -7.54 -7.34
N GLY A 359 -11.24 -7.07 -6.24
CA GLY A 359 -10.54 -6.24 -5.27
C GLY A 359 -11.46 -5.41 -4.36
N GLY A 360 -10.87 -4.78 -3.34
CA GLY A 360 -11.57 -3.91 -2.39
C GLY A 360 -11.73 -4.46 -0.97
N GLY A 361 -10.76 -5.28 -0.49
CA GLY A 361 -10.75 -5.77 0.89
C GLY A 361 -10.96 -4.66 1.93
N ALA A 362 -11.57 -5.00 3.07
CA ALA A 362 -11.82 -4.03 4.13
C ALA A 362 -10.50 -3.55 4.77
N GLY A 363 -10.43 -2.26 5.12
CA GLY A 363 -9.43 -1.79 6.08
C GLY A 363 -9.99 -1.74 7.50
N GLU A 364 -9.12 -1.41 8.44
CA GLU A 364 -9.44 -1.40 9.86
C GLU A 364 -9.02 -0.07 10.49
N LEU A 365 -9.96 0.52 11.23
CA LEU A 365 -9.72 1.70 12.06
C LEU A 365 -9.93 1.31 13.53
N LEU A 366 -8.88 1.46 14.34
CA LEU A 366 -8.97 1.35 15.79
C LEU A 366 -8.55 2.65 16.46
N ILE A 367 -9.37 3.08 17.41
CA ILE A 367 -9.15 4.25 18.24
C ILE A 367 -9.44 3.81 19.67
N ASP A 368 -8.45 3.93 20.57
CA ASP A 368 -8.62 3.67 22.00
C ASP A 368 -9.03 4.91 22.82
#